data_AF-A7SP24-F1
#
_entry.id   AF-A7SP24-F1
#
_cell.length_a   1.000
_cell.length_b   1.000
_cell.length_c   1.000
_cell.angle_alpha   90.00
_cell.angle_beta   90.00
_cell.angle_gamma   90.00
#
_symmetry.space_group_name_H-M   'P 1'
#
loop_
_entity.id
_entity.type
_entity.pdbx_description
1 polymer ?
#
loop_
_entity_poly.entity_id
_entity_poly.type
_entity_poly.pdbx_seq_one_letter_code
_entity_poly.pdbx_strand_id
1 'polypeptide(L)'
;KFIPMTRKALLRKILEDCSLVPSEEREHFQEFSAALDKKISTKYHAEISELKALYEPLHPDKDTVSMRSYTSEERRDNEFWLLDKLSSLLNKAHFYELPTEAIHDALKEHDTSYGVLISVDPSQYDVLRVWVIGKEIEPYDFGPWYSKIFTVAYNFVRSTPKIERYKRVVVAIRHKKQQKLLLKVFKDIRCANLEHLLPEGKIRMTQFDQQVLVGMLGIGVASIAIKLITFLADYKFSWIYIATALTGIMALRAWTMYKNKRNSYLVDLSRTLYFKSIANNRASLILIADRAEDEVFKSTVIAYSFL
;
A
#
# COMPACT_ATOMS: atom_id res chain seq x y z
N LYS A 1 -11.30 17.77 -4.13
CA LYS A 1 -11.13 18.18 -2.71
C LYS A 1 -11.98 17.23 -1.88
N PHE A 2 -11.42 16.51 -0.91
CA PHE A 2 -12.18 15.56 -0.09
C PHE A 2 -13.02 16.30 0.95
N ILE A 3 -14.32 16.01 1.05
CA ILE A 3 -15.19 16.61 2.08
C ILE A 3 -15.27 15.63 3.27
N PRO A 4 -14.62 15.91 4.42
CA PRO A 4 -14.51 14.99 5.55
C PRO A 4 -15.78 14.99 6.44
N MET A 5 -16.96 14.90 5.82
CA MET A 5 -18.24 14.88 6.51
C MET A 5 -19.16 13.82 5.89
N THR A 6 -20.06 13.26 6.70
CA THR A 6 -21.11 12.36 6.22
C THR A 6 -22.19 13.17 5.50
N ARG A 7 -22.93 12.54 4.56
CA ARG A 7 -24.06 13.18 3.84
C ARG A 7 -25.03 13.86 4.82
N LYS A 8 -25.42 13.14 5.88
CA LYS A 8 -26.34 13.63 6.92
C LYS A 8 -25.79 14.82 7.70
N ALA A 9 -24.52 14.78 8.10
CA ALA A 9 -23.90 15.87 8.85
C ALA A 9 -23.76 17.13 7.97
N LEU A 10 -23.45 16.95 6.69
CA LEU A 10 -23.36 18.05 5.73
C LEU A 10 -24.73 18.73 5.53
N LEU A 11 -25.77 17.94 5.23
CA LEU A 11 -27.13 18.46 5.07
C LEU A 11 -27.61 19.21 6.32
N ARG A 12 -27.36 18.65 7.50
CA ARG A 12 -27.70 19.30 8.76
C ARG A 12 -27.03 20.66 8.90
N LYS A 13 -25.72 20.74 8.65
CA LYS A 13 -25.00 22.02 8.72
C LYS A 13 -25.52 23.06 7.74
N ILE A 14 -25.85 22.66 6.52
CA ILE A 14 -26.39 23.57 5.50
C ILE A 14 -27.76 24.10 5.94
N LEU A 15 -28.62 23.25 6.51
CA LEU A 15 -29.94 23.64 6.99
C LEU A 15 -29.91 24.52 8.25
N GLU A 16 -28.91 24.33 9.11
CA GLU A 16 -28.69 25.15 10.30
C GLU A 16 -28.23 26.58 9.94
N ASP A 17 -27.55 26.75 8.80
CA ASP A 17 -27.06 28.04 8.34
C ASP A 17 -28.13 28.81 7.56
N CYS A 18 -28.78 29.75 8.25
CA CYS A 18 -29.81 30.62 7.67
C CYS A 18 -29.29 31.51 6.52
N SER A 19 -27.97 31.67 6.37
CA SER A 19 -27.39 32.43 5.25
C SER A 19 -27.35 31.63 3.95
N LEU A 20 -27.34 30.29 4.04
CA LEU A 20 -27.29 29.38 2.89
C LEU A 20 -28.69 28.94 2.46
N VAL A 21 -29.59 28.66 3.42
CA VAL A 21 -30.97 28.24 3.11
C VAL A 21 -31.94 29.00 4.01
N PRO A 22 -32.77 29.90 3.46
CA PRO A 22 -33.82 30.57 4.20
C PRO A 22 -34.80 29.58 4.82
N SER A 23 -35.38 29.93 5.98
CA SER A 23 -36.30 29.04 6.71
C SER A 23 -37.49 28.56 5.88
N GLU A 24 -37.96 29.37 4.93
CA GLU A 24 -39.08 29.08 4.04
C GLU A 24 -38.76 28.00 2.99
N GLU A 25 -37.50 27.86 2.61
CA GLU A 25 -37.05 26.93 1.55
C GLU A 25 -36.50 25.61 2.09
N ARG A 26 -36.41 25.46 3.41
CA ARG A 26 -35.82 24.27 4.05
C ARG A 26 -36.51 22.97 3.67
N GLU A 27 -37.83 22.98 3.56
CA GLU A 27 -38.61 21.80 3.16
C GLU A 27 -38.29 21.41 1.72
N HIS A 28 -38.35 22.37 0.79
CA HIS A 28 -37.98 22.16 -0.61
C HIS A 28 -36.53 21.70 -0.79
N PHE A 29 -35.59 22.25 -0.02
CA PHE A 29 -34.19 21.81 -0.04
C PHE A 29 -34.04 20.36 0.43
N GLN A 30 -34.78 19.95 1.46
CA GLN A 30 -34.79 18.57 1.93
C GLN A 30 -35.37 17.62 0.87
N GLU A 31 -36.51 17.96 0.27
CA GLU A 31 -37.11 17.20 -0.82
C GLU A 31 -36.16 17.07 -2.02
N PHE A 32 -35.53 18.18 -2.43
CA PHE A 32 -34.51 18.20 -3.46
C PHE A 32 -33.35 17.26 -3.11
N SER A 33 -32.81 17.36 -1.90
CA SER A 33 -31.69 16.52 -1.47
C SER A 33 -32.03 15.03 -1.49
N ALA A 34 -33.25 14.66 -1.11
CA ALA A 34 -33.73 13.27 -1.16
C ALA A 34 -33.92 12.78 -2.60
N ALA A 35 -34.50 13.62 -3.47
CA ALA A 35 -34.67 13.30 -4.89
C ALA A 35 -33.31 13.15 -5.60
N LEU A 36 -32.36 14.03 -5.28
CA LEU A 36 -30.99 14.00 -5.77
C LEU A 36 -30.27 12.72 -5.34
N ASP A 37 -30.35 12.37 -4.06
CA ASP A 37 -29.75 11.14 -3.51
C ASP A 37 -30.25 9.90 -4.25
N LYS A 38 -31.58 9.78 -4.42
CA LYS A 38 -32.20 8.68 -5.17
C LYS A 38 -31.72 8.62 -6.62
N LYS A 39 -31.64 9.76 -7.30
CA LYS A 39 -31.22 9.82 -8.70
C LYS A 39 -29.75 9.45 -8.87
N ILE A 40 -28.89 9.95 -7.99
CA ILE A 40 -27.45 9.64 -7.97
C ILE A 40 -27.25 8.15 -7.68
N SER A 41 -27.84 7.63 -6.61
CA SER A 41 -27.72 6.21 -6.24
C SER A 41 -28.18 5.29 -7.38
N THR A 42 -29.31 5.58 -8.04
CA THR A 42 -29.79 4.80 -9.20
C THR A 42 -28.77 4.80 -10.34
N LYS A 43 -28.17 5.96 -10.64
CA LYS A 43 -27.13 6.07 -11.68
C LYS A 43 -25.89 5.26 -11.32
N TYR A 44 -25.39 5.36 -10.09
CA TYR A 44 -24.20 4.63 -9.66
C TYR A 44 -24.44 3.13 -9.56
N HIS A 45 -25.65 2.69 -9.21
CA HIS A 45 -26.03 1.27 -9.29
C HIS A 45 -25.88 0.71 -10.71
N ALA A 46 -26.28 1.47 -11.74
CA ALA A 46 -26.07 1.08 -13.13
C ALA A 46 -24.58 1.05 -13.50
N GLU A 47 -23.81 2.10 -13.15
CA GLU A 47 -22.35 2.16 -13.40
C GLU A 47 -21.61 0.97 -12.74
N ILE A 48 -21.96 0.62 -11.50
CA ILE A 48 -21.38 -0.52 -10.78
C ILE A 48 -21.73 -1.85 -11.47
N SER A 49 -22.97 -2.00 -11.93
CA SER A 49 -23.41 -3.23 -12.61
C SER A 49 -22.61 -3.47 -13.89
N GLU A 50 -22.40 -2.41 -14.67
CA GLU A 50 -21.57 -2.44 -15.88
C GLU A 50 -20.11 -2.76 -15.56
N LEU A 51 -19.50 -2.12 -14.56
CA LEU A 51 -18.14 -2.41 -14.12
C LEU A 51 -17.97 -3.86 -13.65
N LYS A 52 -18.97 -4.40 -12.95
CA LYS A 52 -18.97 -5.82 -12.54
C LYS A 52 -19.00 -6.74 -13.76
N ALA A 53 -19.80 -6.43 -14.77
CA ALA A 53 -19.89 -7.22 -15.99
C ALA A 53 -18.55 -7.22 -16.77
N LEU A 54 -17.90 -6.05 -16.90
CA LEU A 54 -16.59 -5.91 -17.54
C LEU A 54 -15.48 -6.64 -16.76
N TYR A 55 -15.57 -6.67 -15.43
CA TYR A 55 -14.56 -7.32 -14.59
C TYR A 55 -14.71 -8.85 -14.50
N GLU A 56 -15.92 -9.39 -14.68
CA GLU A 56 -16.21 -10.83 -14.61
C GLU A 56 -15.25 -11.74 -15.40
N PRO A 57 -14.90 -11.45 -16.69
CA PRO A 57 -13.95 -12.27 -17.43
C PRO A 57 -12.53 -12.24 -16.86
N LEU A 58 -12.16 -11.15 -16.17
CA LEU A 58 -10.82 -10.88 -15.62
C LEU A 58 -10.70 -11.28 -14.14
N HIS A 59 -11.82 -11.50 -13.48
CA HIS A 59 -11.90 -11.71 -12.04
C HIS A 59 -11.15 -12.98 -11.61
N PRO A 60 -10.17 -12.87 -10.69
CA PRO A 60 -9.49 -14.04 -10.15
C PRO A 60 -10.37 -14.94 -9.29
N ASP A 61 -11.32 -14.35 -8.53
CA ASP A 61 -12.12 -15.03 -7.51
C ASP A 61 -13.52 -15.32 -8.06
N LYS A 62 -13.66 -16.39 -8.85
CA LYS A 62 -14.96 -16.76 -9.44
C LYS A 62 -15.75 -17.65 -8.49
N ASP A 63 -16.83 -17.11 -7.93
CA ASP A 63 -17.80 -17.88 -7.16
C ASP A 63 -18.87 -18.54 -8.05
N THR A 64 -19.02 -18.07 -9.28
CA THR A 64 -20.05 -18.50 -10.24
C THR A 64 -19.46 -19.26 -11.42
N VAL A 65 -20.16 -20.31 -11.86
CA VAL A 65 -19.81 -21.05 -13.07
C VAL A 65 -20.05 -20.17 -14.30
N SER A 66 -18.99 -19.91 -15.07
CA SER A 66 -19.11 -19.16 -16.32
C SER A 66 -19.77 -20.02 -17.39
N MET A 67 -20.98 -19.66 -17.82
CA MET A 67 -21.66 -20.34 -18.94
C MET A 67 -21.05 -20.00 -20.30
N ARG A 68 -20.33 -18.88 -20.39
CA ARG A 68 -19.64 -18.40 -21.60
C ARG A 68 -18.12 -18.45 -21.41
N SER A 69 -17.41 -18.99 -22.41
CA SER A 69 -15.97 -18.81 -22.54
C SER A 69 -15.68 -17.48 -23.24
N TYR A 70 -14.70 -16.75 -22.74
CA TYR A 70 -14.24 -15.50 -23.35
C TYR A 70 -12.96 -15.74 -24.14
N THR A 71 -12.86 -15.14 -25.32
CA THR A 71 -11.61 -15.17 -26.10
C THR A 71 -10.56 -14.26 -25.45
N SER A 72 -9.30 -14.42 -25.85
CA SER A 72 -8.21 -13.57 -25.33
C SER A 72 -8.34 -12.10 -25.78
N GLU A 73 -8.96 -11.86 -26.94
CA GLU A 73 -9.23 -10.53 -27.48
C GLU A 73 -10.37 -9.86 -26.71
N GLU A 74 -11.50 -10.55 -26.52
CA GLU A 74 -12.62 -10.06 -25.70
C GLU A 74 -12.18 -9.71 -24.27
N ARG A 75 -11.24 -10.47 -23.68
CA ARG A 75 -10.68 -10.14 -22.36
C ARG A 75 -9.90 -8.84 -22.37
N ARG A 76 -9.10 -8.59 -23.41
CA ARG A 76 -8.33 -7.35 -23.55
C ARG A 76 -9.25 -6.15 -23.76
N ASP A 77 -10.30 -6.31 -24.55
CA ASP A 77 -11.30 -5.25 -24.75
C ASP A 77 -12.02 -4.93 -23.43
N ASN A 78 -12.47 -5.96 -22.71
CA ASN A 78 -13.07 -5.77 -21.38
C ASN A 78 -12.10 -5.12 -20.39
N GLU A 79 -10.82 -5.49 -20.42
CA GLU A 79 -9.78 -4.85 -19.58
C GLU A 79 -9.61 -3.38 -19.91
N PHE A 80 -9.55 -3.02 -21.19
CA PHE A 80 -9.45 -1.64 -21.63
C PHE A 80 -10.64 -0.81 -21.16
N TRP A 81 -11.87 -1.27 -21.45
CA TRP A 81 -13.10 -0.56 -21.06
C TRP A 81 -13.28 -0.50 -19.54
N LEU A 82 -12.86 -1.53 -18.82
CA LEU A 82 -12.88 -1.55 -17.37
C LEU A 82 -11.95 -0.47 -16.80
N LEU A 83 -10.69 -0.42 -17.26
CA LEU A 83 -9.70 0.52 -16.76
C LEU A 83 -10.07 1.96 -17.07
N ASP A 84 -10.63 2.23 -18.26
CA ASP A 84 -11.12 3.56 -18.64
C ASP A 84 -12.28 4.02 -17.73
N LYS A 85 -13.32 3.20 -17.60
CA LYS A 85 -14.46 3.51 -16.71
C LYS A 85 -14.03 3.61 -15.25
N LEU A 86 -13.13 2.75 -14.79
CA LEU A 86 -12.59 2.78 -13.43
C LEU A 86 -11.81 4.08 -13.18
N SER A 87 -11.01 4.54 -14.15
CA SER A 87 -10.27 5.80 -14.05
C SER A 87 -11.23 7.00 -13.95
N SER A 88 -12.27 7.03 -14.78
CA SER A 88 -13.32 8.06 -14.71
C SER A 88 -14.05 8.06 -13.35
N LEU A 89 -14.39 6.87 -12.84
CA LEU A 89 -15.03 6.71 -11.52
C LEU A 89 -14.09 7.19 -10.38
N LEU A 90 -12.81 6.82 -10.45
CA LEU A 90 -11.79 7.22 -9.47
C LEU A 90 -11.58 8.74 -9.46
N ASN A 91 -11.60 9.39 -10.62
CA ASN A 91 -11.53 10.84 -10.73
C ASN A 91 -12.74 11.51 -10.05
N LYS A 92 -13.96 11.01 -10.29
CA LYS A 92 -15.17 11.46 -9.55
C LYS A 92 -15.02 11.27 -8.04
N ALA A 93 -14.34 10.21 -7.59
CA ALA A 93 -13.98 9.95 -6.19
C ALA A 93 -12.74 10.73 -5.69
N HIS A 94 -12.22 11.67 -6.47
CA HIS A 94 -11.07 12.52 -6.18
C HIS A 94 -9.72 11.79 -6.01
N PHE A 95 -9.58 10.61 -6.60
CA PHE A 95 -8.28 10.01 -6.78
C PHE A 95 -7.58 10.60 -8.00
N TYR A 96 -6.26 10.64 -7.94
CA TYR A 96 -5.43 10.90 -9.11
C TYR A 96 -4.55 9.70 -9.38
N GLU A 97 -4.28 9.45 -10.66
CA GLU A 97 -3.38 8.41 -11.09
C GLU A 97 -1.93 8.86 -10.87
N LEU A 98 -1.10 7.98 -10.32
CA LEU A 98 0.33 8.24 -10.22
C LEU A 98 0.98 8.10 -11.60
N PRO A 99 1.80 9.08 -12.01
CA PRO A 99 2.53 8.96 -13.26
C PRO A 99 3.49 7.77 -13.16
N THR A 100 3.73 7.13 -14.32
CA THR A 100 4.56 5.94 -14.40
C THR A 100 5.95 6.17 -13.80
N GLU A 101 6.54 7.34 -14.00
CA GLU A 101 7.84 7.72 -13.42
C GLU A 101 7.82 7.72 -11.89
N ALA A 102 6.80 8.30 -11.26
CA ALA A 102 6.67 8.29 -9.80
C ALA A 102 6.48 6.88 -9.24
N ILE A 103 5.79 6.00 -9.98
CA ILE A 103 5.70 4.57 -9.61
C ILE A 103 7.08 3.93 -9.70
N HIS A 104 7.83 4.15 -10.78
CA HIS A 104 9.17 3.58 -10.92
C HIS A 104 10.12 4.07 -9.82
N ASP A 105 10.06 5.36 -9.48
CA ASP A 105 10.84 5.94 -8.40
C ASP A 105 10.47 5.36 -7.04
N ALA A 106 9.17 5.15 -6.76
CA ALA A 106 8.71 4.52 -5.53
C ALA A 106 9.10 3.03 -5.45
N LEU A 107 9.26 2.35 -6.58
CA LEU A 107 9.66 0.93 -6.64
C LEU A 107 11.18 0.71 -6.68
N LYS A 108 11.99 1.79 -6.75
CA LYS A 108 13.45 1.68 -6.66
C LYS A 108 13.87 1.11 -5.32
N GLU A 109 15.01 0.42 -5.35
CA GLU A 109 15.60 -0.21 -4.18
C GLU A 109 15.87 0.83 -3.09
N HIS A 110 15.19 0.67 -1.96
CA HIS A 110 15.39 1.52 -0.79
C HIS A 110 15.43 0.67 0.48
N ASP A 111 16.06 1.23 1.51
CA ASP A 111 16.17 0.57 2.80
C ASP A 111 14.82 0.57 3.51
N THR A 112 14.29 -0.62 3.74
CA THR A 112 13.22 -0.74 4.72
C THR A 112 13.84 -0.52 6.09
N SER A 113 13.16 0.17 7.00
CA SER A 113 13.64 0.40 8.38
C SER A 113 13.98 -0.87 9.18
N TYR A 114 13.81 -2.05 8.57
CA TYR A 114 14.17 -3.37 9.05
C TYR A 114 15.51 -3.87 8.50
N GLY A 115 16.29 -3.06 7.78
CA GLY A 115 17.63 -3.38 7.25
C GLY A 115 17.63 -4.43 6.14
N VAL A 116 16.58 -4.38 5.33
CA VAL A 116 16.35 -5.23 4.15
C VAL A 116 16.03 -4.31 2.99
N LEU A 117 16.69 -4.53 1.87
CA LEU A 117 16.39 -3.89 0.60
C LEU A 117 15.32 -4.70 -0.13
N ILE A 118 14.30 -4.01 -0.63
CA ILE A 118 13.31 -4.60 -1.52
C ILE A 118 13.52 -4.01 -2.89
N SER A 119 13.53 -4.88 -3.90
CA SER A 119 13.41 -4.46 -5.28
C SER A 119 12.20 -5.13 -5.90
N VAL A 120 11.38 -4.34 -6.60
CA VAL A 120 10.31 -4.85 -7.45
C VAL A 120 10.63 -4.47 -8.89
N ASP A 121 10.48 -5.42 -9.78
CA ASP A 121 10.71 -5.22 -11.20
C ASP A 121 9.37 -4.89 -11.87
N PRO A 122 9.11 -3.61 -12.25
CA PRO A 122 7.84 -3.23 -12.86
C PRO A 122 7.64 -3.89 -14.22
N SER A 123 8.70 -4.39 -14.87
CA SER A 123 8.61 -5.03 -16.19
C SER A 123 7.88 -6.38 -16.18
N GLN A 124 7.61 -6.94 -15.00
CA GLN A 124 6.87 -8.21 -14.83
C GLN A 124 5.36 -8.06 -15.00
N TYR A 125 4.86 -6.81 -14.96
CA TYR A 125 3.44 -6.50 -15.06
C TYR A 125 3.10 -5.92 -16.43
N ASP A 126 2.00 -6.37 -17.02
CA ASP A 126 1.43 -5.74 -18.23
C ASP A 126 0.53 -4.57 -17.86
N VAL A 127 -0.20 -4.71 -16.75
CA VAL A 127 -1.00 -3.64 -16.16
C VAL A 127 -0.45 -3.38 -14.77
N LEU A 128 0.05 -2.16 -14.57
CA LEU A 128 0.40 -1.62 -13.26
C LEU A 128 -0.12 -0.18 -13.24
N ARG A 129 -1.20 0.03 -12.49
CA ARG A 129 -1.85 1.33 -12.34
C ARG A 129 -2.11 1.56 -10.87
N VAL A 130 -1.74 2.74 -10.39
CA VAL A 130 -1.86 3.12 -8.99
C VAL A 130 -2.56 4.46 -8.92
N TRP A 131 -3.66 4.52 -8.19
CA TRP A 131 -4.37 5.76 -7.90
C TRP A 131 -4.29 6.06 -6.42
N VAL A 132 -4.07 7.32 -6.05
CA VAL A 132 -3.89 7.73 -4.67
C VAL A 132 -4.73 8.95 -4.33
N ILE A 133 -4.95 9.16 -3.03
CA ILE A 133 -5.64 10.34 -2.50
C ILE A 133 -5.11 10.66 -1.09
N GLY A 134 -5.12 11.96 -0.76
CA GLY A 134 -4.79 12.47 0.57
C GLY A 134 -3.33 12.25 0.91
N LYS A 135 -2.44 12.97 0.22
CA LYS A 135 -1.02 13.02 0.55
C LYS A 135 -0.84 13.88 1.80
N GLU A 136 -0.51 13.26 2.91
CA GLU A 136 -0.30 13.90 4.20
C GLU A 136 1.18 13.78 4.58
N ILE A 137 1.73 14.84 5.18
CA ILE A 137 3.10 14.84 5.68
C ILE A 137 3.00 14.74 7.20
N GLU A 138 3.47 13.64 7.75
CA GLU A 138 3.50 13.44 9.19
C GLU A 138 4.89 13.79 9.73
N PRO A 139 5.00 14.62 10.78
CA PRO A 139 6.26 14.81 11.47
C PRO A 139 6.69 13.47 12.09
N TYR A 140 7.95 13.12 11.91
CA TYR A 140 8.52 11.90 12.48
C TYR A 140 8.51 11.97 14.01
N ASP A 141 7.77 11.06 14.66
CA ASP A 141 7.75 10.93 16.12
C ASP A 141 8.86 9.95 16.57
N PHE A 142 9.96 10.51 17.08
CA PHE A 142 10.94 9.74 17.84
C PHE A 142 10.33 9.47 19.21
N GLY A 143 9.72 8.30 19.40
CA GLY A 143 9.04 7.95 20.65
C GLY A 143 9.85 8.25 21.94
N PRO A 144 9.22 8.20 23.13
CA PRO A 144 9.68 8.88 24.35
C PRO A 144 11.11 8.55 24.80
N TRP A 145 11.59 7.33 24.53
CA TRP A 145 12.93 6.88 24.94
C TRP A 145 14.04 7.33 23.97
N TYR A 146 13.77 7.47 22.68
CA TYR A 146 14.78 7.90 21.70
C TYR A 146 14.86 9.41 21.52
N SER A 147 13.81 10.15 21.93
CA SER A 147 13.73 11.61 21.77
C SER A 147 14.92 12.35 22.39
N LYS A 148 15.34 12.04 23.62
CA LYS A 148 16.42 12.77 24.31
C LYS A 148 17.81 12.59 23.68
N ILE A 149 18.14 11.37 23.24
CA ILE A 149 19.47 11.05 22.70
C ILE A 149 19.58 11.55 21.25
N PHE A 150 18.51 11.37 20.46
CA PHE A 150 18.48 11.88 19.09
C PHE A 150 18.37 13.39 19.03
N THR A 151 17.63 14.08 19.91
CA THR A 151 17.50 15.56 19.88
C THR A 151 18.85 16.27 20.01
N VAL A 152 19.76 15.75 20.84
CA VAL A 152 21.11 16.33 21.01
C VAL A 152 21.97 16.14 19.76
N ALA A 153 21.89 14.98 19.09
CA ALA A 153 22.60 14.71 17.84
C ALA A 153 21.96 15.42 16.61
N TYR A 154 20.64 15.60 16.60
CA TYR A 154 19.87 16.19 15.50
C TYR A 154 19.94 17.72 15.43
N ASN A 155 20.27 18.41 16.53
CA ASN A 155 20.51 19.86 16.50
C ASN A 155 21.67 20.24 15.55
N PHE A 156 22.53 19.29 15.18
CA PHE A 156 23.60 19.48 14.20
C PHE A 156 23.19 19.22 12.74
N VAL A 157 22.10 18.49 12.48
CA VAL A 157 21.66 18.11 11.12
C VAL A 157 20.23 18.61 10.90
N ARG A 158 20.11 19.74 10.19
CA ARG A 158 18.83 20.34 9.78
C ARG A 158 18.10 19.46 8.78
N SER A 159 17.24 18.56 9.23
CA SER A 159 15.93 18.24 8.61
C SER A 159 15.34 17.01 9.29
N THR A 160 14.20 17.14 9.96
CA THR A 160 13.41 15.96 10.35
C THR A 160 13.03 15.18 9.09
N PRO A 161 13.10 13.83 9.10
CA PRO A 161 12.67 13.04 7.96
C PRO A 161 11.15 13.19 7.84
N LYS A 162 10.68 13.86 6.79
CA LYS A 162 9.25 14.00 6.52
C LYS A 162 8.71 12.66 6.03
N ILE A 163 7.83 12.02 6.78
CA ILE A 163 7.16 10.79 6.33
C ILE A 163 5.93 11.22 5.55
N GLU A 164 5.95 10.97 4.25
CA GLU A 164 4.78 11.18 3.38
C GLU A 164 3.90 9.92 3.35
N ARG A 165 2.58 10.11 3.53
CA ARG A 165 1.59 9.03 3.53
C ARG A 165 0.44 9.34 2.58
N TYR A 166 -0.05 8.30 1.91
CA TYR A 166 -1.30 8.30 1.16
C TYR A 166 -2.43 7.75 2.02
N LYS A 167 -3.49 8.55 2.19
CA LYS A 167 -4.68 8.15 2.96
C LYS A 167 -5.38 6.94 2.37
N ARG A 168 -5.50 6.85 1.03
CA ARG A 168 -5.95 5.66 0.31
C ARG A 168 -5.13 5.46 -0.95
N VAL A 169 -4.93 4.18 -1.29
CA VAL A 169 -4.25 3.74 -2.50
C VAL A 169 -5.08 2.66 -3.15
N VAL A 170 -5.36 2.80 -4.45
CA VAL A 170 -6.00 1.79 -5.28
C VAL A 170 -4.96 1.27 -6.25
N VAL A 171 -4.85 -0.04 -6.35
CA VAL A 171 -3.85 -0.71 -7.16
C VAL A 171 -4.55 -1.69 -8.09
N ALA A 172 -4.30 -1.56 -9.40
CA ALA A 172 -4.71 -2.52 -10.42
C ALA A 172 -3.47 -3.17 -11.04
N ILE A 173 -3.40 -4.50 -10.94
CA ILE A 173 -2.24 -5.29 -11.36
C ILE A 173 -2.66 -6.46 -12.23
N ARG A 174 -2.00 -6.63 -13.37
CA ARG A 174 -1.99 -7.88 -14.14
C ARG A 174 -0.55 -8.29 -14.43
N HIS A 175 -0.20 -9.49 -13.98
CA HIS A 175 1.12 -10.07 -14.23
C HIS A 175 1.20 -10.67 -15.65
N LYS A 176 2.35 -10.59 -16.32
CA LYS A 176 2.54 -11.10 -17.70
C LYS A 176 2.16 -12.57 -17.89
N LYS A 177 2.39 -13.39 -16.85
CA LYS A 177 2.08 -14.83 -16.86
C LYS A 177 0.61 -15.14 -16.54
N GLN A 178 -0.18 -14.15 -16.11
CA GLN A 178 -1.55 -14.33 -15.66
C GLN A 178 -2.51 -13.49 -16.51
N GLN A 179 -3.67 -14.06 -16.81
CA GLN A 179 -4.72 -13.34 -17.54
C GLN A 179 -5.72 -12.62 -16.62
N LYS A 180 -5.54 -12.75 -15.30
CA LYS A 180 -6.45 -12.21 -14.28
C LYS A 180 -5.97 -10.83 -13.83
N LEU A 181 -6.91 -9.91 -13.68
CA LEU A 181 -6.67 -8.56 -13.16
C LEU A 181 -6.94 -8.56 -11.65
N LEU A 182 -5.99 -8.11 -10.85
CA LEU A 182 -6.12 -7.95 -9.41
C LEU A 182 -6.40 -6.49 -9.10
N LEU A 183 -7.48 -6.24 -8.35
CA LEU A 183 -7.79 -4.91 -7.81
C LEU A 183 -7.65 -4.96 -6.30
N LYS A 184 -6.94 -3.98 -5.70
CA LYS A 184 -6.84 -3.86 -4.24
C LYS A 184 -6.92 -2.41 -3.82
N VAL A 185 -7.55 -2.18 -2.67
CA VAL A 185 -7.64 -0.87 -2.02
C VAL A 185 -7.00 -0.94 -0.65
N PHE A 186 -6.11 0.00 -0.38
CA PHE A 186 -5.38 0.11 0.88
C PHE A 186 -5.63 1.47 1.54
N LYS A 187 -5.50 1.51 2.87
CA LYS A 187 -5.48 2.75 3.68
C LYS A 187 -4.08 3.02 4.19
N ASP A 188 -3.75 4.30 4.34
CA ASP A 188 -2.63 4.77 5.15
C ASP A 188 -1.30 4.05 4.83
N ILE A 189 -0.85 4.26 3.59
CA ILE A 189 0.36 3.67 3.03
C ILE A 189 1.42 4.76 2.89
N ARG A 190 2.64 4.48 3.36
CA ARG A 190 3.78 5.40 3.16
C ARG A 190 4.10 5.49 1.68
N CYS A 191 4.40 6.70 1.20
CA CYS A 191 4.75 6.91 -0.22
C CYS A 191 6.00 6.11 -0.62
N ALA A 192 6.94 5.94 0.31
CA ALA A 192 8.13 5.13 0.10
C ALA A 192 7.83 3.63 -0.03
N ASN A 193 6.79 3.11 0.64
CA ASN A 193 6.52 1.66 0.74
C ASN A 193 5.46 1.19 -0.27
N LEU A 194 5.43 1.75 -1.47
CA LEU A 194 4.43 1.39 -2.48
C LEU A 194 4.67 -0.04 -3.01
N GLU A 195 5.91 -0.51 -2.98
CA GLU A 195 6.35 -1.86 -3.31
C GLU A 195 5.76 -2.93 -2.40
N HIS A 196 5.42 -2.60 -1.14
CA HIS A 196 4.73 -3.53 -0.24
C HIS A 196 3.33 -3.93 -0.75
N LEU A 197 2.73 -3.12 -1.62
CA LEU A 197 1.40 -3.40 -2.16
C LEU A 197 1.44 -4.41 -3.31
N LEU A 198 2.62 -4.66 -3.88
CA LEU A 198 2.82 -5.56 -5.00
C LEU A 198 3.01 -7.01 -4.50
N PRO A 199 2.52 -8.01 -5.24
CA PRO A 199 2.60 -9.40 -4.81
C PRO A 199 4.02 -9.97 -4.89
N GLU A 200 4.90 -9.41 -5.72
CA GLU A 200 6.28 -9.87 -5.89
C GLU A 200 7.26 -8.82 -5.38
N GLY A 201 8.28 -9.26 -4.64
CA GLY A 201 9.38 -8.42 -4.20
C GLY A 201 10.61 -9.28 -3.87
N LYS A 202 11.76 -8.89 -4.40
CA LYS A 202 13.04 -9.54 -4.12
C LYS A 202 13.66 -8.90 -2.88
N ILE A 203 13.81 -9.72 -1.84
CA ILE A 203 14.39 -9.35 -0.55
C ILE A 203 15.91 -9.53 -0.66
N ARG A 204 16.67 -8.45 -0.41
CA ARG A 204 18.13 -8.44 -0.28
C ARG A 204 18.51 -7.80 1.06
N MET A 205 19.68 -8.13 1.60
CA MET A 205 20.20 -7.40 2.75
C MET A 205 20.85 -6.09 2.31
N THR A 206 20.77 -5.07 3.17
CA THR A 206 21.54 -3.84 2.96
C THR A 206 23.04 -4.12 3.05
N GLN A 207 23.85 -3.34 2.35
CA GLN A 207 25.31 -3.46 2.43
C GLN A 207 25.84 -3.15 3.83
N PHE A 208 25.21 -2.22 4.55
CA PHE A 208 25.57 -1.90 5.93
C PHE A 208 25.35 -3.10 6.85
N ASP A 209 24.19 -3.76 6.76
CA ASP A 209 23.94 -4.94 7.57
C ASP A 209 24.76 -6.14 7.16
N GLN A 210 25.09 -6.25 5.87
CA GLN A 210 26.05 -7.24 5.40
C GLN A 210 27.42 -7.04 6.06
N GLN A 211 27.90 -5.80 6.17
CA GLN A 211 29.16 -5.47 6.85
C GLN A 211 29.09 -5.68 8.37
N VAL A 212 27.98 -5.29 9.03
CA VAL A 212 27.77 -5.56 10.46
C VAL A 212 27.75 -7.06 10.72
N LEU A 213 27.11 -7.85 9.85
CA LEU A 213 27.10 -9.30 9.95
C LEU A 213 28.51 -9.87 9.81
N VAL A 214 29.30 -9.41 8.83
CA VAL A 214 30.71 -9.81 8.69
C VAL A 214 31.53 -9.42 9.91
N GLY A 215 31.34 -8.22 10.45
CA GLY A 215 32.03 -7.73 11.65
C GLY A 215 31.69 -8.52 12.91
N MET A 216 30.40 -8.77 13.17
CA MET A 216 29.95 -9.58 14.31
C MET A 216 30.44 -11.02 14.23
N LEU A 217 30.42 -11.62 13.03
CA LEU A 217 30.99 -12.95 12.82
C LEU A 217 32.49 -12.93 13.07
N GLY A 218 33.23 -11.93 12.56
CA GLY A 218 34.67 -11.79 12.78
C GLY A 218 35.09 -11.73 14.25
N ILE A 219 34.37 -10.94 15.06
CA ILE A 219 34.61 -10.86 16.52
C ILE A 219 34.25 -12.19 17.21
N GLY A 220 33.19 -12.85 16.78
CA GLY A 220 32.83 -14.20 17.21
C GLY A 220 33.91 -15.24 16.87
N VAL A 221 34.56 -15.15 15.71
CA VAL A 221 35.67 -16.04 15.29
C VAL A 221 36.82 -15.90 16.25
N ALA A 222 37.29 -14.67 16.47
CA ALA A 222 38.46 -14.42 17.28
C ALA A 222 38.25 -14.95 18.71
N SER A 223 37.09 -14.68 19.31
CA SER A 223 36.80 -15.10 20.69
C SER A 223 36.68 -16.62 20.86
N ILE A 224 36.05 -17.33 19.92
CA ILE A 224 35.91 -18.79 19.97
C ILE A 224 37.25 -19.47 19.63
N ALA A 225 37.97 -18.97 18.63
CA ALA A 225 39.28 -19.49 18.24
C ALA A 225 40.29 -19.36 19.39
N ILE A 226 40.38 -18.20 20.05
CA ILE A 226 41.24 -18.01 21.21
C ILE A 226 40.91 -19.03 22.31
N LYS A 227 39.62 -19.22 22.64
CA LYS A 227 39.20 -20.19 23.66
C LYS A 227 39.52 -21.64 23.29
N LEU A 228 39.32 -22.04 22.04
CA LEU A 228 39.64 -23.39 21.59
C LEU A 228 41.15 -23.64 21.54
N ILE A 229 41.96 -22.66 21.12
CA ILE A 229 43.42 -22.75 21.12
C ILE A 229 43.93 -22.93 22.54
N THR A 230 43.44 -22.16 23.51
CA THR A 230 43.83 -22.30 24.92
C THR A 230 43.40 -23.65 25.51
N PHE A 231 42.23 -24.19 25.14
CA PHE A 231 41.72 -25.46 25.68
C PHE A 231 42.35 -26.71 25.04
N LEU A 232 42.71 -26.65 23.75
CA LEU A 232 43.26 -27.78 22.99
C LEU A 232 44.79 -27.74 22.87
N ALA A 233 45.47 -26.80 23.54
CA ALA A 233 46.93 -26.69 23.53
C ALA A 233 47.64 -27.99 23.95
N ASP A 234 47.00 -28.80 24.79
CA ASP A 234 47.55 -30.06 25.30
C ASP A 234 47.26 -31.29 24.40
N TYR A 235 46.38 -31.18 23.40
CA TYR A 235 46.02 -32.28 22.50
C TYR A 235 46.53 -32.01 21.07
N LYS A 236 47.19 -33.01 20.45
CA LYS A 236 47.64 -32.96 19.04
C LYS A 236 46.48 -33.11 18.04
N PHE A 237 45.45 -32.27 18.16
CA PHE A 237 44.33 -32.26 17.23
C PHE A 237 44.72 -31.51 15.96
N SER A 238 44.34 -32.03 14.78
CA SER A 238 44.63 -31.33 13.52
C SER A 238 43.78 -30.06 13.42
N TRP A 239 44.45 -28.92 13.26
CA TRP A 239 43.85 -27.57 13.21
C TRP A 239 42.72 -27.44 12.17
N ILE A 240 42.79 -28.25 11.11
CA ILE A 240 41.82 -28.29 10.02
C ILE A 240 40.42 -28.65 10.52
N TYR A 241 40.27 -29.61 11.44
CA TYR A 241 38.96 -30.01 11.95
C TYR A 241 38.32 -28.94 12.85
N ILE A 242 39.15 -28.18 13.57
CA ILE A 242 38.71 -27.05 14.38
C ILE A 242 38.24 -25.90 13.48
N ALA A 243 39.01 -25.62 12.42
CA ALA A 243 38.67 -24.60 11.45
C ALA A 243 37.37 -24.92 10.69
N THR A 244 37.15 -26.18 10.29
CA THR A 244 35.91 -26.59 9.62
C THR A 244 34.70 -26.53 10.55
N ALA A 245 34.84 -26.96 11.81
CA ALA A 245 33.76 -26.87 12.80
C ALA A 245 33.37 -25.41 13.10
N LEU A 246 34.36 -24.52 13.26
CA LEU A 246 34.11 -23.11 13.50
C LEU A 246 33.42 -22.43 12.30
N THR A 247 33.88 -22.76 11.08
CA THR A 247 33.27 -22.26 9.84
C THR A 247 31.82 -22.72 9.71
N GLY A 248 31.52 -23.98 10.02
CA GLY A 248 30.17 -24.54 10.00
C GLY A 248 29.21 -23.84 10.98
N ILE A 249 29.63 -23.63 12.23
CA ILE A 249 28.83 -22.94 13.26
C ILE A 249 28.53 -21.49 12.82
N MET A 250 29.48 -20.83 12.16
CA MET A 250 29.29 -19.47 11.68
C MET A 250 28.39 -19.37 10.48
N ALA A 251 28.51 -20.27 9.52
CA ALA A 251 27.57 -20.36 8.41
C ALA A 251 26.14 -20.50 8.95
N LEU A 252 25.93 -21.34 9.97
CA LEU A 252 24.64 -21.49 10.65
C LEU A 252 24.19 -20.21 11.38
N ARG A 253 25.10 -19.50 12.05
CA ARG A 253 24.79 -18.23 12.73
C ARG A 253 24.45 -17.10 11.76
N ALA A 254 25.22 -16.97 10.69
CA ALA A 254 24.97 -16.02 9.59
C ALA A 254 23.60 -16.29 8.96
N TRP A 255 23.32 -17.57 8.68
CA TRP A 255 22.05 -18.01 8.12
C TRP A 255 20.86 -17.73 9.05
N THR A 256 20.99 -18.01 10.35
CA THR A 256 19.92 -17.75 11.32
C THR A 256 19.65 -16.25 11.49
N MET A 257 20.68 -15.40 11.50
CA MET A 257 20.50 -13.94 11.51
C MET A 257 19.80 -13.44 10.24
N TYR A 258 20.22 -13.90 9.06
CA TYR A 258 19.54 -13.58 7.80
C TYR A 258 18.08 -14.02 7.81
N LYS A 259 17.82 -15.27 8.24
CA LYS A 259 16.47 -15.82 8.34
C LYS A 259 15.61 -15.00 9.30
N ASN A 260 16.13 -14.63 10.46
CA ASN A 260 15.39 -13.84 11.45
C ASN A 260 15.00 -12.48 10.88
N LYS A 261 15.93 -11.79 10.22
CA LYS A 261 15.68 -10.48 9.64
C LYS A 261 14.65 -10.52 8.50
N ARG A 262 14.80 -11.49 7.60
CA ARG A 262 13.82 -11.77 6.55
C ARG A 262 12.44 -12.08 7.16
N ASN A 263 12.39 -12.87 8.23
CA ASN A 263 11.13 -13.24 8.87
C ASN A 263 10.45 -12.03 9.54
N SER A 264 11.21 -11.18 10.24
CA SER A 264 10.69 -9.93 10.82
C SER A 264 10.09 -9.03 9.75
N TYR A 265 10.77 -8.87 8.62
CA TYR A 265 10.24 -8.13 7.47
C TYR A 265 8.95 -8.75 6.91
N LEU A 266 8.92 -10.07 6.71
CA LEU A 266 7.72 -10.76 6.22
C LEU A 266 6.53 -10.64 7.18
N VAL A 267 6.77 -10.65 8.49
CA VAL A 267 5.74 -10.41 9.50
C VAL A 267 5.19 -8.99 9.40
N ASP A 268 6.05 -7.98 9.23
CA ASP A 268 5.61 -6.59 9.07
C ASP A 268 4.85 -6.35 7.76
N LEU A 269 5.33 -6.94 6.65
CA LEU A 269 4.63 -6.92 5.37
C LEU A 269 3.23 -7.56 5.49
N SER A 270 3.14 -8.74 6.12
CA SER A 270 1.87 -9.42 6.38
C SER A 270 0.94 -8.56 7.24
N ARG A 271 1.46 -7.96 8.31
CA ARG A 271 0.73 -7.04 9.18
C ARG A 271 0.20 -5.84 8.39
N THR A 272 1.04 -5.25 7.55
CA THR A 272 0.68 -4.13 6.69
C THR A 272 -0.44 -4.53 5.73
N LEU A 273 -0.28 -5.61 4.98
CA LEU A 273 -1.30 -6.09 4.04
C LEU A 273 -2.62 -6.43 4.74
N TYR A 274 -2.57 -7.03 5.93
CA TYR A 274 -3.76 -7.40 6.69
C TYR A 274 -4.51 -6.18 7.24
N PHE A 275 -3.83 -5.28 7.96
CA PHE A 275 -4.50 -4.16 8.62
C PHE A 275 -4.76 -2.96 7.70
N LYS A 276 -4.00 -2.83 6.61
CA LYS A 276 -4.12 -1.73 5.67
C LYS A 276 -4.95 -2.08 4.43
N SER A 277 -5.14 -3.36 4.08
CA SER A 277 -6.10 -3.72 3.03
C SER A 277 -7.53 -3.43 3.47
N ILE A 278 -8.31 -2.81 2.60
CA ILE A 278 -9.71 -2.43 2.84
C ILE A 278 -10.65 -3.29 2.00
N ALA A 279 -10.31 -3.49 0.74
CA ALA A 279 -11.16 -4.20 -0.21
C ALA A 279 -10.32 -4.84 -1.31
N ASN A 280 -10.74 -6.04 -1.76
CA ASN A 280 -10.10 -6.78 -2.83
C ASN A 280 -11.11 -7.03 -3.97
N ASN A 281 -10.61 -7.04 -5.20
CA ASN A 281 -11.29 -7.44 -6.43
C ASN A 281 -12.68 -6.80 -6.57
N ARG A 282 -13.75 -7.61 -6.60
CA ARG A 282 -15.12 -7.10 -6.77
C ARG A 282 -15.53 -6.13 -5.67
N ALA A 283 -15.07 -6.33 -4.43
CA ALA A 283 -15.37 -5.43 -3.32
C ALA A 283 -14.70 -4.05 -3.51
N SER A 284 -13.54 -4.01 -4.17
CA SER A 284 -12.85 -2.76 -4.50
C SER A 284 -13.70 -1.87 -5.41
N LEU A 285 -14.35 -2.45 -6.43
CA LEU A 285 -15.22 -1.72 -7.35
C LEU A 285 -16.41 -1.08 -6.61
N ILE A 286 -17.04 -1.84 -5.71
CA ILE A 286 -18.17 -1.37 -4.91
C ILE A 286 -17.73 -0.20 -4.01
N LEU A 287 -16.59 -0.35 -3.31
CA LEU A 287 -16.07 0.67 -2.42
C LEU A 287 -15.72 1.97 -3.15
N ILE A 288 -15.12 1.87 -4.34
CA ILE A 288 -14.76 3.05 -5.14
C ILE A 288 -16.01 3.77 -5.63
N ALA A 289 -17.01 3.02 -6.08
CA ALA A 289 -18.26 3.59 -6.58
C ALA A 289 -19.09 4.24 -5.48
N ASP A 290 -19.22 3.60 -4.32
CA ASP A 290 -19.86 4.17 -3.13
C ASP A 290 -19.20 5.49 -2.72
N ARG A 291 -17.86 5.53 -2.73
CA ARG A 291 -17.11 6.76 -2.48
C ARG A 291 -17.34 7.84 -3.53
N ALA A 292 -17.40 7.46 -4.81
CA ALA A 292 -17.64 8.42 -5.90
C ALA A 292 -19.07 8.99 -5.81
N GLU A 293 -20.04 8.15 -5.49
CA GLU A 293 -21.42 8.53 -5.22
C GLU A 293 -21.49 9.57 -4.08
N ASP A 294 -20.83 9.28 -2.97
CA ASP A 294 -20.71 10.17 -1.80
C ASP A 294 -20.14 11.54 -2.15
N GLU A 295 -19.01 11.59 -2.86
CA GLU A 295 -18.36 12.86 -3.20
C GLU A 295 -19.18 13.68 -4.21
N VAL A 296 -19.84 13.02 -5.19
CA VAL A 296 -20.71 13.70 -6.16
C VAL A 296 -21.96 14.25 -5.48
N PHE A 297 -22.60 13.49 -4.58
CA PHE A 297 -23.72 14.01 -3.79
C PHE A 297 -23.31 15.25 -2.98
N LYS A 298 -22.23 15.14 -2.19
CA LYS A 298 -21.77 16.23 -1.32
C LYS A 298 -21.41 17.49 -2.12
N SER A 299 -20.69 17.33 -3.23
CA SER A 299 -20.31 18.48 -4.08
C SER A 299 -21.51 19.13 -4.75
N THR A 300 -22.49 18.33 -5.22
CA THR A 300 -23.70 18.86 -5.87
C THR A 300 -24.60 19.61 -4.89
N VAL A 301 -24.81 19.07 -3.69
CA VAL A 301 -25.60 19.74 -2.64
C VAL A 301 -24.96 21.05 -2.21
N ILE A 302 -23.64 21.08 -2.03
CA ILE A 302 -22.92 22.31 -1.68
C ILE A 302 -23.02 23.33 -2.82
N ALA A 303 -22.85 22.89 -4.07
CA ALA A 303 -22.98 23.79 -5.22
C ALA A 303 -24.39 24.38 -5.30
N TYR A 304 -25.43 23.58 -5.05
CA TYR A 304 -26.81 24.05 -5.03
C TYR A 304 -27.08 25.04 -3.89
N SER A 305 -26.49 24.86 -2.70
CA SER A 305 -26.66 25.82 -1.59
C SER A 305 -26.00 27.19 -1.81
N PHE A 306 -25.20 27.36 -2.87
CA PHE A 306 -24.58 28.64 -3.22
C PHE A 306 -25.25 29.33 -4.42
N LEU A 307 -26.20 28.66 -5.08
CA LEU A 307 -27.01 29.22 -6.17
C LEU A 307 -28.22 29.96 -5.61
#